data_AF-A0A970KZ99-F1
#
_entry.id   AF-A0A970KZ99-F1
#
_cell.length_a   1.000
_cell.length_b   1.000
_cell.length_c   1.000
_cell.angle_alpha   90.00
_cell.angle_beta   90.00
_cell.angle_gamma   90.00
#
_symmetry.space_group_name_H-M   'P 1'
#
loop_
_entity.id
_entity.type
_entity.pdbx_description
1 polymer ?
#
loop_
_entity_poly.entity_id
_entity_poly.type
_entity_poly.pdbx_seq_one_letter_code
_entity_poly.pdbx_strand_id
1 'polypeptide(L)'
;MRRSLVLVAPDSVQWYIRRSFNGNRQVRAKFSLGGKSHNLAVTDRDWEDRFEDLPVGCMLDAQDVELARDDRVIFTVGLGQPFNGCCYKLVVGVLVVSQTRWAELCG
;
A
#
# COMPACT_ATOMS: atom_id res chain seq x y z
N MET A 1 22.89 10.12 0.30
CA MET A 1 22.43 8.74 0.52
C MET A 1 21.39 8.39 -0.53
N ARG A 2 21.61 7.35 -1.35
CA ARG A 2 20.63 6.86 -2.32
C ARG A 2 19.75 5.82 -1.61
N ARG A 3 18.47 6.12 -1.37
CA ARG A 3 17.52 5.17 -0.77
C ARG A 3 16.66 4.59 -1.88
N SER A 4 16.60 3.26 -1.99
CA SER A 4 15.76 2.55 -2.96
C SER A 4 14.40 2.16 -2.37
N LEU A 5 14.32 2.06 -1.04
CA LEU A 5 13.16 1.62 -0.27
C LEU A 5 12.95 2.50 0.96
N VAL A 6 11.70 2.61 1.40
CA VAL A 6 11.34 3.28 2.64
C VAL A 6 10.12 2.59 3.27
N LEU A 7 10.11 2.50 4.61
CA LEU A 7 8.93 2.11 5.35
C LEU A 7 8.04 3.32 5.60
N VAL A 8 6.75 3.16 5.38
CA VAL A 8 5.73 4.19 5.54
C VAL A 8 4.66 3.68 6.49
N ALA A 9 4.45 4.40 7.58
CA ALA A 9 3.30 4.24 8.46
C ALA A 9 2.22 5.26 8.04
N PRO A 10 1.23 4.86 7.22
CA PRO A 10 0.15 5.74 6.79
C PRO A 10 -0.81 6.09 7.95
N ASP A 11 -1.43 7.27 7.86
CA ASP A 11 -2.47 7.68 8.83
C ASP A 11 -3.83 7.03 8.51
N SER A 12 -4.06 6.66 7.25
CA SER A 12 -5.26 5.99 6.76
C SER A 12 -4.94 5.14 5.53
N VAL A 13 -5.70 4.07 5.29
CA VAL A 13 -5.51 3.17 4.15
C VAL A 13 -6.86 2.79 3.55
N GLN A 14 -6.94 2.85 2.22
CA GLN A 14 -7.99 2.27 1.40
C GLN A 14 -7.36 1.49 0.25
N TRP A 15 -8.00 0.41 -0.16
CA TRP A 15 -7.63 -0.40 -1.31
C TRP A 15 -8.59 -0.09 -2.46
N TYR A 16 -8.04 -0.02 -3.67
CA TYR A 16 -8.85 0.24 -4.85
C TYR A 16 -8.38 -0.60 -6.03
N ILE A 17 -9.31 -1.33 -6.63
CA ILE A 17 -9.04 -2.18 -7.78
C ILE A 17 -9.45 -1.45 -9.04
N ARG A 18 -8.50 -1.22 -9.93
CA ARG A 18 -8.73 -0.50 -11.19
C ARG A 18 -8.08 -1.19 -12.36
N ARG A 19 -8.35 -0.68 -13.55
CA ARG A 19 -7.50 -0.92 -14.71
C ARG A 19 -6.34 0.07 -14.74
N SER A 20 -5.14 -0.41 -15.03
CA SER A 20 -4.00 0.41 -15.42
C SER A 20 -4.22 0.99 -16.82
N PHE A 21 -3.32 1.87 -17.26
CA PHE A 21 -3.41 2.51 -18.58
C PHE A 21 -3.38 1.50 -19.74
N ASN A 22 -2.66 0.39 -19.59
CA ASN A 22 -2.61 -0.70 -20.57
C ASN A 22 -3.76 -1.72 -20.43
N GLY A 23 -4.77 -1.43 -19.61
CA GLY A 23 -5.97 -2.28 -19.47
C GLY A 23 -5.86 -3.42 -18.45
N ASN A 24 -4.67 -3.67 -17.90
CA ASN A 24 -4.44 -4.71 -16.91
C ASN A 24 -5.14 -4.38 -15.58
N ARG A 25 -5.58 -5.42 -14.86
CA ARG A 25 -6.06 -5.28 -13.49
C ARG A 25 -4.90 -4.83 -12.60
N GLN A 26 -5.17 -3.91 -11.68
CA GLN A 26 -4.17 -3.37 -10.77
C GLN A 26 -4.80 -3.03 -9.43
N VAL A 27 -4.20 -3.57 -8.36
CA VAL A 27 -4.48 -3.18 -6.98
C VAL A 27 -3.75 -1.88 -6.66
N ARG A 28 -4.44 -0.95 -6.00
CA ARG A 28 -3.88 0.32 -5.55
C ARG A 28 -4.06 0.45 -4.04
N ALA A 29 -3.02 0.94 -3.39
CA ALA A 29 -3.09 1.45 -2.02
C ALA A 29 -3.26 2.97 -2.09
N LYS A 30 -4.40 3.45 -1.60
CA LYS A 30 -4.66 4.87 -1.37
C LYS A 30 -4.49 5.13 0.11
N PHE A 31 -3.62 6.07 0.47
CA PHE A 31 -3.30 6.32 1.88
C PHE A 31 -2.91 7.78 2.11
N SER A 32 -2.96 8.21 3.36
CA SER A 32 -2.42 9.51 3.78
C SER A 32 -1.11 9.34 4.53
N LEU A 33 -0.15 10.24 4.29
CA LEU A 33 1.08 10.34 5.05
C LEU A 33 1.39 11.81 5.31
N GLY A 34 1.39 12.23 6.57
CA GLY A 34 1.69 13.62 6.94
C GLY A 34 0.74 14.61 6.27
N GLY A 35 -0.56 14.27 6.23
CA GLY A 35 -1.61 15.09 5.62
C GLY A 35 -1.64 15.09 4.08
N LYS A 36 -0.74 14.36 3.40
CA LYS A 36 -0.74 14.24 1.93
C LYS A 36 -1.33 12.91 1.49
N SER A 37 -2.22 12.96 0.50
CA SER A 37 -2.80 11.76 -0.10
C SER A 37 -1.84 11.15 -1.13
N HIS A 38 -1.70 9.84 -1.08
CA HIS A 38 -0.93 9.02 -1.99
C HIS A 38 -1.84 7.95 -2.57
N ASN A 39 -1.59 7.59 -3.83
CA ASN A 39 -2.25 6.49 -4.51
C ASN A 39 -1.16 5.76 -5.30
N LEU A 40 -0.72 4.60 -4.83
CA LEU A 40 0.40 3.85 -5.40
C LEU A 40 -0.07 2.46 -5.85
N ALA A 41 0.58 1.90 -6.88
CA ALA A 41 0.32 0.53 -7.27
C ALA A 41 0.89 -0.42 -6.22
N VAL A 42 0.15 -1.49 -5.95
CA VAL A 42 0.58 -2.58 -5.09
C VAL A 42 1.17 -3.66 -5.99
N THR A 43 2.33 -4.16 -5.60
CA THR A 43 3.08 -5.24 -6.29
C THR A 43 3.52 -6.32 -5.30
N ASP A 44 2.92 -6.28 -4.10
CA ASP A 44 3.05 -7.33 -3.10
C ASP A 44 2.12 -8.46 -3.49
N ARG A 45 2.69 -9.64 -3.79
CA ARG A 45 1.96 -10.77 -4.34
C ARG A 45 0.89 -11.29 -3.41
N ASP A 46 1.17 -11.41 -2.12
CA ASP A 46 0.21 -11.94 -1.14
C ASP A 46 -1.03 -11.05 -1.06
N TRP A 47 -0.85 -9.74 -1.20
CA TRP A 47 -1.94 -8.77 -1.24
C TRP A 47 -2.63 -8.70 -2.60
N GLU A 48 -1.91 -8.87 -3.70
CA GLU A 48 -2.54 -8.99 -5.03
C GLU A 48 -3.47 -10.21 -5.10
N ASP A 49 -2.99 -11.36 -4.60
CA ASP A 49 -3.72 -12.63 -4.55
C ASP A 49 -4.94 -12.51 -3.62
N ARG A 50 -4.81 -11.88 -2.44
CA ARG A 50 -5.93 -11.62 -1.51
C ARG A 50 -7.09 -10.87 -2.17
N PHE A 51 -6.79 -10.04 -3.15
CA PHE A 51 -7.80 -9.24 -3.83
C PHE A 51 -8.26 -9.86 -5.14
N GLU A 52 -7.68 -10.95 -5.64
CA GLU A 52 -7.84 -11.43 -7.02
C GLU A 52 -9.29 -11.48 -7.51
N ASP A 53 -10.19 -12.04 -6.69
CA ASP A 53 -11.61 -12.26 -7.01
C ASP A 53 -12.48 -11.00 -6.99
N LEU A 54 -11.95 -9.88 -6.49
CA LEU A 54 -12.72 -8.63 -6.39
C LEU A 54 -12.81 -7.92 -7.75
N PRO A 55 -13.99 -7.38 -8.10
CA PRO A 55 -14.19 -6.72 -9.38
C PRO A 55 -13.44 -5.40 -9.49
N VAL A 56 -13.08 -5.02 -10.71
CA VAL A 56 -12.61 -3.67 -11.03
C VAL A 56 -13.68 -2.65 -10.62
N GLY A 57 -13.27 -1.60 -9.94
CA GLY A 57 -14.15 -0.59 -9.35
C GLY A 57 -14.38 -0.79 -7.85
N CYS A 58 -14.03 -1.96 -7.30
CA CYS A 58 -14.14 -2.22 -5.87
C CYS A 58 -13.20 -1.31 -5.06
N MET A 59 -13.74 -0.73 -3.98
CA MET A 59 -13.02 0.06 -3.00
C MET A 59 -13.27 -0.55 -1.62
N LEU A 60 -12.21 -0.72 -0.84
CA LEU A 60 -12.24 -1.35 0.47
C LEU A 60 -11.49 -0.49 1.47
N ASP A 61 -12.02 -0.36 2.67
CA ASP A 61 -11.30 0.21 3.80
C ASP A 61 -10.46 -0.86 4.51
N ALA A 62 -9.59 -0.45 5.42
CA ALA A 62 -8.73 -1.37 6.18
C ALA A 62 -9.52 -2.46 6.94
N GLN A 63 -10.76 -2.16 7.37
CA GLN A 63 -11.60 -3.11 8.09
C GLN A 63 -12.20 -4.20 7.18
N ASP A 64 -12.33 -3.93 5.88
CA ASP A 64 -12.92 -4.87 4.93
C ASP A 64 -11.95 -5.99 4.51
N VAL A 65 -10.67 -5.88 4.91
CA VAL A 65 -9.60 -6.80 4.51
C VAL A 65 -9.11 -7.69 5.67
N GLU A 66 -10.03 -7.98 6.60
CA GLU A 66 -9.85 -8.87 7.75
C GLU A 66 -8.68 -8.46 8.67
N LEU A 67 -8.34 -7.17 8.70
CA LEU A 67 -7.41 -6.64 9.69
C LEU A 67 -8.12 -6.53 11.04
N ALA A 68 -7.46 -6.96 12.11
CA ALA A 68 -8.01 -6.72 13.44
C ALA A 68 -8.15 -5.21 13.66
N ARG A 69 -9.10 -4.80 14.52
CA ARG A 69 -9.44 -3.38 14.74
C ARG A 69 -8.23 -2.51 15.10
N ASP A 70 -7.23 -3.12 15.74
CA ASP A 70 -6.01 -2.45 16.21
C ASP A 70 -4.76 -2.81 15.37
N ASP A 71 -4.91 -3.53 14.26
CA ASP A 71 -3.80 -3.80 13.37
C ASP A 71 -3.41 -2.54 12.58
N ARG A 72 -2.10 -2.33 12.44
CA ARG A 72 -1.53 -1.26 11.63
C ARG A 72 -0.96 -1.83 10.35
N VAL A 73 -1.33 -1.19 9.24
CA VAL A 73 -0.71 -1.45 7.94
C VAL A 73 0.53 -0.58 7.80
N ILE A 74 1.67 -1.17 7.49
CA ILE A 74 2.92 -0.48 7.16
C ILE A 74 3.30 -0.85 5.73
N PHE A 75 3.60 0.15 4.90
CA PHE A 75 4.03 -0.09 3.53
C PHE A 75 5.54 -0.06 3.41
N THR A 76 6.09 -1.02 2.68
CA THR A 76 7.40 -0.87 2.04
C THR A 76 7.19 -0.22 0.69
N VAL A 77 7.68 1.02 0.53
CA VAL A 77 7.56 1.78 -0.71
C VAL A 77 8.88 1.74 -1.46
N GLY A 78 8.86 1.18 -2.67
CA GLY A 78 9.92 1.29 -3.66
C GLY A 78 9.96 2.71 -4.20
N LEU A 79 11.11 3.37 -4.08
CA LEU A 79 11.30 4.76 -4.51
C LEU A 79 11.68 4.89 -5.99
N GLY A 80 11.92 3.75 -6.66
CA GLY A 80 12.24 3.68 -8.08
C GLY A 80 13.52 4.43 -8.46
N GLN A 81 13.98 4.20 -9.68
CA GLN A 81 14.86 5.14 -10.37
C GLN A 81 14.02 5.93 -11.37
N PRO A 82 14.45 7.13 -11.78
CA PRO A 82 13.78 7.85 -12.85
C PRO A 82 13.69 6.96 -14.10
N PHE A 83 12.47 6.80 -14.63
CA PHE A 83 12.22 6.16 -15.91
C PHE A 83 11.51 7.18 -16.80
N ASN A 84 12.12 7.51 -17.95
CA ASN A 84 11.66 8.59 -18.83
C ASN A 84 11.41 9.93 -18.09
N GLY A 85 12.28 10.28 -17.15
CA GLY A 85 12.17 11.51 -16.35
C GLY A 85 11.15 11.46 -15.21
N CYS A 86 10.41 10.36 -15.05
CA CYS A 86 9.40 10.18 -14.00
C CYS A 86 9.90 9.23 -12.91
N CYS A 87 9.74 9.63 -11.64
CA CYS A 87 10.03 8.78 -10.48
C CYS A 87 8.77 8.05 -10.03
N TYR A 88 8.59 6.82 -10.49
CA TYR A 88 7.47 5.99 -10.08
C TYR A 88 7.74 5.39 -8.70
N LYS A 89 6.72 5.48 -7.83
CA LYS A 89 6.72 4.84 -6.52
C LYS A 89 5.71 3.71 -6.51
N LEU A 90 6.05 2.63 -5.83
CA LEU A 90 5.23 1.42 -5.74
C LEU A 90 5.19 0.94 -4.29
N VAL A 91 4.06 0.39 -3.87
CA VAL A 91 4.01 -0.44 -2.66
C VAL A 91 4.52 -1.82 -3.07
N VAL A 92 5.72 -2.15 -2.61
CA VAL A 92 6.40 -3.41 -2.93
C VAL A 92 6.32 -4.43 -1.79
N GLY A 93 5.78 -4.01 -0.65
CA GLY A 93 5.51 -4.86 0.49
C GLY A 93 4.45 -4.24 1.39
N VAL A 94 3.59 -5.06 1.97
CA VAL A 94 2.57 -4.64 2.92
C VAL A 94 2.71 -5.49 4.19
N LEU A 95 3.00 -4.82 5.29
CA LEU A 95 3.17 -5.45 6.59
C LEU A 95 1.96 -5.13 7.46
N VAL A 96 1.46 -6.15 8.17
CA VAL A 96 0.45 -5.99 9.21
C VAL A 96 1.13 -6.17 10.55
N VAL A 97 1.03 -5.14 11.40
CA VAL A 97 1.66 -5.12 12.72
C VAL A 97 0.58 -4.87 13.75
N SER A 98 0.45 -5.75 14.74
CA SER A 98 -0.49 -5.54 15.84
C SER A 98 -0.12 -4.29 16.65
N GLN A 99 -1.10 -3.63 17.24
CA GLN A 99 -0.88 -2.43 18.07
C GLN A 99 0.14 -2.67 19.19
N THR A 100 0.11 -3.83 19.85
CA THR A 100 1.08 -4.19 20.91
C THR A 100 2.50 -4.16 20.38
N ARG A 101 2.74 -4.82 19.23
CA ARG A 101 4.07 -4.88 18.62
C ARG A 101 4.50 -3.53 18.05
N TRP A 102 3.56 -2.73 17.56
CA TRP A 102 3.86 -1.36 17.12
C TRP A 102 4.32 -0.48 18.29
N ALA A 103 3.65 -0.56 19.45
CA ALA A 103 4.03 0.20 20.63
C ALA A 103 5.45 -0.15 21.10
N GLU A 104 5.83 -1.43 21.07
CA GLU A 104 7.20 -1.89 21.38
C GLU A 104 8.25 -1.34 20.41
N LEU A 105 7.92 -1.16 19.13
CA LEU A 105 8.83 -0.63 18.11
C LEU A 105 9.00 0.90 18.18
N CYS A 106 8.08 1.59 18.85
CA CYS A 106 8.10 3.05 19.01
C CYS A 106 8.61 3.52 20.38
N GLY A 107 8.75 2.61 21.34
CA GLY A 107 9.36 2.86 22.67
C GLY A 107 10.87 2.72 22.64
#